data_AF-A0A8B7W6W1-F1
#
_entry.id   AF-A0A8B7W6W1-F1
#
_cell.length_a   1.000
_cell.length_b   1.000
_cell.length_c   1.000
_cell.angle_alpha   90.00
_cell.angle_beta   90.00
_cell.angle_gamma   90.00
#
_symmetry.space_group_name_H-M   'P 1'
#
loop_
_entity.id
_entity.type
_entity.pdbx_description
1 polymer ?
#
loop_
_entity_poly.entity_id
_entity_poly.type
_entity_poly.pdbx_seq_one_letter_code
_entity_poly.pdbx_strand_id
1 'polypeptide(L)'
;MFPKAVVLTLALVAVTGECRAEVIADQVATVMWDYFNQLSNNAKEAVEQLQKSELTQQFNTLFQDKLGDMSTYAGDLQKKLVPFATELHERLTKDSEKVKEEIQKELEDLRARLLPHSDTVSEKIGDKVREMQQRLGPYAQELHSQVNSQAEELRRQLTHYLQGMQTVLRENVDNLQASLLPYVNEFKTKIDRNVEELKGRVMPGANELKAKIDQNVEELRGSLAPYAQDVQEKLNHQLEGLAFEMKKNAEELQAKISAGAEEFRQKMTPLVEDVHSQLRGNTEGLQKSLAELSSHLDRQVEEFRSKMEPYGETFNKALAQQMEQFRQKVGPYAGDMEGHLSFLEKDMRDRINSFFISLKESQEKPVALPLPEQEQEQEQVQVEPAPLES
;
A
#
# COMPACT_ATOMS: atom_id res chain seq x y z
N MET A 1 -40.90 36.64 -12.19
CA MET A 1 -39.54 36.29 -11.71
C MET A 1 -38.40 37.09 -12.36
N PHE A 2 -38.63 37.85 -13.45
CA PHE A 2 -37.56 38.54 -14.20
C PHE A 2 -36.90 39.80 -13.60
N PRO A 3 -37.51 40.64 -12.73
CA PRO A 3 -36.78 41.79 -12.17
C PRO A 3 -35.62 41.37 -11.26
N LYS A 4 -35.70 40.17 -10.68
CA LYS A 4 -34.62 39.59 -9.87
C LYS A 4 -33.43 39.12 -10.71
N ALA A 5 -33.65 38.70 -11.96
CA ALA A 5 -32.60 38.22 -12.86
C ALA A 5 -31.74 39.36 -13.42
N VAL A 6 -32.35 40.51 -13.75
CA VAL A 6 -31.65 41.73 -14.20
C VAL A 6 -30.80 42.33 -13.08
N VAL A 7 -31.33 42.32 -11.85
CA VAL A 7 -30.55 42.72 -10.66
C VAL A 7 -29.39 41.76 -10.41
N LEU A 8 -29.58 40.45 -10.66
CA LEU A 8 -28.52 39.45 -10.50
C LEU A 8 -27.43 39.57 -11.56
N THR A 9 -27.77 39.86 -12.82
CA THR A 9 -26.78 40.05 -13.90
C THR A 9 -26.03 41.37 -13.75
N LEU A 10 -26.69 42.46 -13.35
CA LEU A 10 -26.02 43.72 -13.01
C LEU A 10 -25.12 43.57 -11.77
N ALA A 11 -25.53 42.80 -10.77
CA ALA A 11 -24.70 42.47 -9.62
C ALA A 11 -23.51 41.58 -10.01
N LEU A 12 -23.68 40.61 -10.91
CA LEU A 12 -22.59 39.75 -11.38
C LEU A 12 -21.53 40.55 -12.15
N VAL A 13 -21.94 41.45 -13.05
CA VAL A 13 -21.04 42.35 -13.80
C VAL A 13 -20.28 43.31 -12.87
N ALA A 14 -20.91 43.75 -11.78
CA ALA A 14 -20.26 44.58 -10.77
C ALA A 14 -19.27 43.82 -9.87
N VAL A 15 -19.43 42.50 -9.71
CA VAL A 15 -18.62 41.64 -8.83
C VAL A 15 -17.45 40.98 -9.58
N THR A 16 -17.57 40.71 -10.87
CA THR A 16 -16.48 40.10 -11.68
C THR A 16 -15.56 41.11 -12.35
N GLY A 17 -15.85 42.42 -12.22
CA GLY A 17 -15.08 43.50 -12.80
C GLY A 17 -13.82 43.87 -11.99
N GLU A 18 -12.82 43.00 -11.95
CA GLU A 18 -11.42 43.42 -11.78
C GLU A 18 -10.95 44.16 -13.05
N CYS A 19 -11.55 45.32 -13.31
CA CYS A 19 -11.12 46.36 -14.23
C CYS A 19 -12.03 47.55 -13.96
N ARG A 20 -11.46 48.75 -13.95
CA ARG A 20 -12.22 50.02 -13.98
C ARG A 20 -13.09 50.06 -15.25
N ALA A 21 -14.22 49.39 -15.24
CA ALA A 21 -15.28 49.60 -16.20
C ALA A 21 -16.19 50.64 -15.56
N GLU A 22 -16.01 51.90 -15.95
CA GLU A 22 -17.11 52.86 -15.87
C GLU A 22 -18.33 52.15 -16.45
N VAL A 23 -19.39 52.02 -15.67
CA VAL A 23 -20.68 51.58 -16.18
C VAL A 23 -21.04 52.55 -17.30
N ILE A 24 -20.77 52.15 -18.54
CA ILE A 24 -20.89 53.02 -19.70
C ILE A 24 -22.38 53.35 -19.79
N ALA A 25 -22.73 54.64 -19.78
CA ALA A 25 -24.11 55.10 -19.85
C ALA A 25 -24.90 54.43 -20.99
N ASP A 26 -24.19 54.05 -22.06
CA ASP A 26 -24.68 53.33 -23.23
C ASP A 26 -25.12 51.89 -22.94
N GLN A 27 -24.44 51.16 -22.04
CA GLN A 27 -24.84 49.79 -21.64
C GLN A 27 -26.10 49.79 -20.76
N VAL A 28 -26.24 50.76 -19.85
CA VAL A 28 -27.45 50.91 -19.03
C VAL A 28 -28.62 51.38 -19.88
N ALA A 29 -28.39 52.33 -20.80
CA ALA A 29 -29.38 52.74 -21.79
C ALA A 29 -29.84 51.54 -22.62
N THR A 30 -28.91 50.70 -23.09
CA THR A 30 -29.22 49.49 -23.88
C THR A 30 -30.06 48.49 -23.09
N VAL A 31 -29.70 48.15 -21.84
CA VAL A 31 -30.47 47.20 -21.01
C VAL A 31 -31.87 47.74 -20.69
N MET A 32 -32.01 49.04 -20.42
CA MET A 32 -33.31 49.69 -20.21
C MET A 32 -34.13 49.73 -21.50
N TRP A 33 -33.47 49.87 -22.65
CA TRP A 33 -34.10 49.85 -23.96
C TRP A 33 -34.61 48.47 -24.33
N ASP A 34 -33.85 47.44 -24.03
CA ASP A 34 -34.27 46.05 -24.19
C ASP A 34 -35.47 45.73 -23.30
N TYR A 35 -35.47 46.19 -22.04
CA TYR A 35 -36.60 46.02 -21.14
C TYR A 35 -37.86 46.75 -21.64
N PHE A 36 -37.71 47.98 -22.13
CA PHE A 36 -38.82 48.76 -22.68
C PHE A 36 -39.40 48.10 -23.94
N ASN A 37 -38.54 47.63 -24.85
CA ASN A 37 -38.96 46.90 -26.04
C ASN A 37 -39.65 45.58 -25.67
N GLN A 38 -39.17 44.87 -24.64
CA GLN A 38 -39.80 43.65 -24.16
C GLN A 38 -41.17 43.91 -23.53
N LEU A 39 -41.32 44.98 -22.75
CA LEU A 39 -42.62 45.38 -22.19
C LEU A 39 -43.61 45.79 -23.28
N SER A 40 -43.16 46.55 -24.28
CA SER A 40 -43.97 46.95 -25.44
C SER A 40 -44.41 45.73 -26.26
N ASN A 41 -43.52 44.76 -26.47
CA ASN A 41 -43.83 43.52 -27.17
C ASN A 41 -44.82 42.67 -26.37
N ASN A 42 -44.63 42.54 -25.05
CA ASN A 42 -45.56 41.80 -24.18
C ASN A 42 -46.95 42.44 -24.13
N ALA A 43 -47.05 43.78 -24.12
CA ALA A 43 -48.34 44.48 -24.18
C ALA A 43 -49.05 44.25 -25.53
N LYS A 44 -48.28 44.28 -26.63
CA LYS A 44 -48.79 43.94 -27.97
C LYS A 44 -49.27 42.48 -28.05
N GLU A 45 -48.51 41.54 -27.50
CA GLU A 45 -48.87 40.13 -27.44
C GLU A 45 -50.12 39.89 -26.57
N ALA A 46 -50.24 40.56 -25.42
CA ALA A 46 -51.43 40.46 -24.56
C ALA A 46 -52.70 40.96 -25.27
N VAL A 47 -52.60 42.03 -26.06
CA VAL A 47 -53.70 42.52 -26.89
C VAL A 47 -54.03 41.56 -28.03
N GLU A 48 -53.02 41.02 -28.71
CA GLU A 48 -53.23 40.00 -29.77
C GLU A 48 -53.83 38.71 -29.19
N GLN A 49 -53.45 38.31 -27.98
CA GLN A 49 -54.05 37.19 -27.26
C GLN A 49 -55.48 37.48 -26.82
N LEU A 50 -55.83 38.72 -26.47
CA LEU A 50 -57.22 39.11 -26.20
C LEU A 50 -58.08 39.04 -27.48
N GLN A 51 -57.55 39.49 -28.62
CA GLN A 51 -58.24 39.38 -29.92
C GLN A 51 -58.39 37.93 -30.38
N LYS A 52 -57.35 37.10 -30.19
CA LYS A 52 -57.34 35.67 -30.51
C LYS A 52 -57.92 34.79 -29.40
N SER A 53 -58.36 35.38 -28.29
CA SER A 53 -58.75 34.67 -27.08
C SER A 53 -59.80 33.61 -27.38
N GLU A 54 -59.63 32.45 -26.75
CA GLU A 54 -60.64 31.40 -26.78
C GLU A 54 -62.00 31.93 -26.35
N LEU A 55 -62.12 33.02 -25.58
CA LEU A 55 -63.44 33.59 -25.25
C LEU A 55 -64.22 34.02 -26.51
N THR A 56 -63.56 34.66 -27.48
CA THR A 56 -64.20 35.14 -28.72
C THR A 56 -64.52 33.97 -29.66
N GLN A 57 -63.61 32.99 -29.75
CA GLN A 57 -63.84 31.79 -30.55
C GLN A 57 -64.86 30.84 -29.90
N GLN A 58 -64.76 30.57 -28.59
CA GLN A 58 -65.71 29.79 -27.81
C GLN A 58 -67.08 30.45 -27.77
N PHE A 59 -67.17 31.78 -27.73
CA PHE A 59 -68.46 32.46 -27.89
C PHE A 59 -69.05 32.22 -29.28
N ASN A 60 -68.27 32.38 -30.36
CA ASN A 60 -68.72 32.09 -31.72
C ASN A 60 -69.11 30.61 -31.90
N THR A 61 -68.38 29.71 -31.25
CA THR A 61 -68.62 28.25 -31.30
C THR A 61 -69.83 27.87 -30.46
N LEU A 62 -69.95 28.32 -29.20
CA LEU A 62 -71.12 28.14 -28.34
C LEU A 62 -72.37 28.72 -29.00
N PHE A 63 -72.25 29.85 -29.69
CA PHE A 63 -73.35 30.47 -30.40
C PHE A 63 -73.80 29.64 -31.61
N GLN A 64 -72.87 29.18 -32.46
CA GLN A 64 -73.20 28.31 -33.59
C GLN A 64 -73.75 26.95 -33.13
N ASP A 65 -73.17 26.37 -32.08
CA ASP A 65 -73.58 25.09 -31.48
C ASP A 65 -74.97 25.17 -30.85
N LYS A 66 -75.24 26.18 -30.01
CA LYS A 66 -76.52 26.30 -29.26
C LYS A 66 -77.69 26.78 -30.12
N LEU A 67 -77.45 27.46 -31.24
CA LEU A 67 -78.51 27.83 -32.19
C LEU A 67 -78.77 26.76 -33.27
N GLY A 68 -77.80 25.89 -33.56
CA GLY A 68 -77.97 24.78 -34.51
C GLY A 68 -78.98 23.72 -34.05
N ASP A 69 -79.12 23.53 -32.73
CA ASP A 69 -79.91 22.44 -32.15
C ASP A 69 -81.36 22.81 -31.74
N MET A 70 -81.80 24.06 -31.93
CA MET A 70 -83.10 24.54 -31.40
C MET A 70 -84.20 24.56 -32.48
N SER A 71 -85.17 23.64 -32.41
CA SER A 71 -86.32 23.60 -33.36
C SER A 71 -87.33 24.73 -33.11
N THR A 72 -87.87 25.25 -34.23
CA THR A 72 -89.05 26.10 -34.53
C THR A 72 -89.44 27.29 -33.62
N TYR A 73 -89.12 27.28 -32.32
CA TYR A 73 -89.26 28.43 -31.41
C TYR A 73 -88.06 29.40 -31.49
N ALA A 74 -87.04 29.04 -32.27
CA ALA A 74 -85.77 29.77 -32.38
C ALA A 74 -85.79 30.94 -33.40
N GLY A 75 -86.73 31.02 -34.34
CA GLY A 75 -86.66 31.98 -35.45
C GLY A 75 -86.68 33.46 -35.04
N ASP A 76 -87.55 33.84 -34.10
CA ASP A 76 -87.64 35.22 -33.61
C ASP A 76 -86.55 35.58 -32.61
N LEU A 77 -86.07 34.58 -31.84
CA LEU A 77 -84.95 34.75 -30.92
C LEU A 77 -83.63 34.89 -31.69
N GLN A 78 -83.43 34.08 -32.73
CA GLN A 78 -82.30 34.15 -33.66
C GLN A 78 -82.24 35.52 -34.37
N LYS A 79 -83.38 36.05 -34.82
CA LYS A 79 -83.44 37.39 -35.45
C LYS A 79 -83.01 38.54 -34.52
N LYS A 80 -83.12 38.39 -33.21
CA LYS A 80 -82.69 39.42 -32.23
C LYS A 80 -81.29 39.15 -31.68
N LEU A 81 -80.94 37.88 -31.45
CA LEU A 81 -79.67 37.51 -30.83
C LEU A 81 -78.49 37.55 -31.80
N VAL A 82 -78.69 37.19 -33.08
CA VAL A 82 -77.62 37.29 -34.09
C VAL A 82 -77.11 38.73 -34.23
N PRO A 83 -77.95 39.74 -34.52
CA PRO A 83 -77.45 41.11 -34.63
C PRO A 83 -76.88 41.66 -33.32
N PHE A 84 -77.42 41.27 -32.16
CA PHE A 84 -76.87 41.66 -30.86
C PHE A 84 -75.47 41.05 -30.62
N ALA A 85 -75.28 39.77 -30.94
CA ALA A 85 -73.99 39.09 -30.81
C ALA A 85 -72.95 39.65 -31.80
N THR A 86 -73.36 39.94 -33.03
CA THR A 86 -72.51 40.61 -34.03
C THR A 86 -72.11 42.01 -33.57
N GLU A 87 -73.06 42.81 -33.05
CA GLU A 87 -72.78 44.15 -32.53
C GLU A 87 -71.86 44.08 -31.30
N LEU A 88 -72.06 43.11 -30.40
CA LEU A 88 -71.19 42.91 -29.24
C LEU A 88 -69.76 42.52 -29.66
N HIS A 89 -69.61 41.64 -30.65
CA HIS A 89 -68.31 41.25 -31.19
C HIS A 89 -67.60 42.41 -31.88
N GLU A 90 -68.33 43.20 -32.67
CA GLU A 90 -67.81 44.39 -33.34
C GLU A 90 -67.39 45.46 -32.33
N ARG A 91 -68.18 45.69 -31.27
CA ARG A 91 -67.82 46.57 -30.15
C ARG A 91 -66.59 46.07 -29.39
N LEU A 92 -66.52 44.81 -29.03
CA LEU A 92 -65.35 44.23 -28.34
C LEU A 92 -64.08 44.34 -29.17
N THR A 93 -64.18 44.10 -30.48
CA THR A 93 -63.05 44.23 -31.41
C THR A 93 -62.59 45.68 -31.48
N LYS A 94 -63.53 46.62 -31.65
CA LYS A 94 -63.25 48.06 -31.74
C LYS A 94 -62.70 48.62 -30.42
N ASP A 95 -63.24 48.20 -29.28
CA ASP A 95 -62.75 48.62 -27.96
C ASP A 95 -61.36 48.04 -27.70
N SER A 96 -61.08 46.80 -28.14
CA SER A 96 -59.74 46.21 -28.08
C SER A 96 -58.74 46.97 -28.97
N GLU A 97 -59.12 47.37 -30.18
CA GLU A 97 -58.30 48.21 -31.06
C GLU A 97 -58.05 49.58 -30.44
N LYS A 98 -59.06 50.19 -29.81
CA LYS A 98 -58.90 51.46 -29.12
C LYS A 98 -57.96 51.36 -27.92
N VAL A 99 -58.08 50.30 -27.12
CA VAL A 99 -57.14 50.02 -26.01
C VAL A 99 -55.72 49.80 -26.53
N LYS A 100 -55.56 49.13 -27.68
CA LYS A 100 -54.26 48.98 -28.33
C LYS A 100 -53.65 50.33 -28.70
N GLU A 101 -54.43 51.20 -29.34
CA GLU A 101 -53.98 52.54 -29.73
C GLU A 101 -53.64 53.40 -28.51
N GLU A 102 -54.45 53.35 -27.45
CA GLU A 102 -54.18 54.07 -26.20
C GLU A 102 -52.91 53.57 -25.51
N ILE A 103 -52.70 52.25 -25.41
CA ILE A 103 -51.47 51.67 -24.84
C ILE A 103 -50.25 52.05 -25.68
N GLN A 104 -50.34 51.95 -27.01
CA GLN A 104 -49.25 52.35 -27.91
C GLN A 104 -48.90 53.83 -27.74
N LYS A 105 -49.92 54.68 -27.66
CA LYS A 105 -49.75 56.11 -27.45
C LYS A 105 -49.13 56.42 -26.08
N GLU A 106 -49.59 55.78 -25.01
CA GLU A 106 -49.00 55.98 -23.67
C GLU A 106 -47.54 55.51 -23.61
N LEU A 107 -47.20 54.42 -24.29
CA LEU A 107 -45.82 53.95 -24.43
C LEU A 107 -44.97 54.95 -25.21
N GLU A 108 -45.47 55.48 -26.33
CA GLU A 108 -44.77 56.50 -27.10
C GLU A 108 -44.62 57.82 -26.33
N ASP A 109 -45.63 58.24 -25.58
CA ASP A 109 -45.58 59.42 -24.72
C ASP A 109 -44.60 59.22 -23.57
N LEU A 110 -44.59 58.04 -22.93
CA LEU A 110 -43.62 57.70 -21.90
C LEU A 110 -42.20 57.72 -22.48
N ARG A 111 -42.01 57.16 -23.67
CA ARG A 111 -40.74 57.19 -24.41
C ARG A 111 -40.32 58.62 -24.72
N ALA A 112 -41.22 59.46 -25.21
CA ALA A 112 -40.94 60.87 -25.53
C ALA A 112 -40.63 61.69 -24.28
N ARG A 113 -41.21 61.37 -23.12
CA ARG A 113 -40.90 61.99 -21.83
C ARG A 113 -39.58 61.51 -21.23
N LEU A 114 -39.22 60.25 -21.44
CA LEU A 114 -37.98 59.67 -20.91
C LEU A 114 -36.75 59.98 -21.79
N LEU A 115 -36.91 60.11 -23.10
CA LEU A 115 -35.82 60.44 -24.03
C LEU A 115 -34.99 61.67 -23.59
N PRO A 116 -35.59 62.83 -23.26
CA PRO A 116 -34.85 64.02 -22.85
C PRO A 116 -34.26 63.93 -21.42
N HIS A 117 -34.66 62.93 -20.63
CA HIS A 117 -34.15 62.67 -19.28
C HIS A 117 -33.29 61.40 -19.18
N SER A 118 -32.98 60.77 -20.33
CA SER A 118 -32.19 59.54 -20.41
C SER A 118 -30.83 59.69 -19.71
N ASP A 119 -30.17 60.82 -19.93
CA ASP A 119 -28.88 61.13 -19.30
C ASP A 119 -29.01 61.22 -17.78
N THR A 120 -30.07 61.85 -17.26
CA THR A 120 -30.33 61.99 -15.82
C THR A 120 -30.68 60.66 -15.16
N VAL A 121 -31.42 59.79 -15.87
CA VAL A 121 -31.75 58.44 -15.37
C VAL A 121 -30.49 57.58 -15.34
N SER A 122 -29.68 57.63 -16.41
CA SER A 122 -28.40 56.94 -16.49
C SER A 122 -27.44 57.40 -15.40
N GLU A 123 -27.38 58.71 -15.14
CA GLU A 123 -26.59 59.32 -14.07
C GLU A 123 -27.02 58.80 -12.68
N LYS A 124 -28.31 58.84 -12.36
CA LYS A 124 -28.83 58.34 -11.06
C LYS A 124 -28.61 56.84 -10.86
N ILE A 125 -28.74 56.05 -11.91
CA ILE A 125 -28.45 54.61 -11.85
C ILE A 125 -26.94 54.40 -11.66
N GLY A 126 -26.11 55.13 -12.40
CA GLY A 126 -24.67 55.15 -12.23
C GLY A 126 -24.26 55.50 -10.81
N ASP A 127 -24.89 56.51 -10.20
CA ASP A 127 -24.68 56.89 -8.81
C ASP A 127 -25.06 55.78 -7.83
N LYS A 128 -26.20 55.10 -8.04
CA LYS A 128 -26.60 53.98 -7.17
C LYS A 128 -25.70 52.77 -7.32
N VAL A 129 -25.20 52.47 -8.52
CA VAL A 129 -24.20 51.41 -8.72
C VAL A 129 -22.88 51.78 -8.05
N ARG A 130 -22.43 53.04 -8.18
CA ARG A 130 -21.23 53.54 -7.48
C ARG A 130 -21.39 53.45 -5.96
N GLU A 131 -22.54 53.85 -5.41
CA GLU A 131 -22.85 53.73 -3.98
C GLU A 131 -22.84 52.25 -3.55
N MET A 132 -23.42 51.35 -4.35
CA MET A 132 -23.42 49.92 -4.07
C MET A 132 -22.01 49.32 -4.10
N GLN A 133 -21.18 49.68 -5.08
CA GLN A 133 -19.77 49.28 -5.17
C GLN A 133 -18.97 49.81 -3.98
N GLN A 134 -19.17 51.05 -3.56
CA GLN A 134 -18.52 51.61 -2.37
C GLN A 134 -18.93 50.89 -1.09
N ARG A 135 -20.20 50.47 -0.97
CA ARG A 135 -20.69 49.71 0.18
C ARG A 135 -20.20 48.27 0.18
N LEU A 136 -20.18 47.59 -0.97
CA LEU A 136 -19.82 46.17 -1.08
C LEU A 136 -18.31 45.92 -1.21
N GLY A 137 -17.54 46.89 -1.72
CA GLY A 137 -16.10 46.78 -1.92
C GLY A 137 -15.34 46.33 -0.66
N PRO A 138 -15.56 46.97 0.51
CA PRO A 138 -14.92 46.55 1.76
C PRO A 138 -15.27 45.11 2.17
N TYR A 139 -16.52 44.67 1.97
CA TYR A 139 -16.93 43.30 2.31
C TYR A 139 -16.27 42.26 1.39
N ALA A 140 -16.12 42.56 0.11
CA ALA A 140 -15.43 41.68 -0.84
C ALA A 140 -13.93 41.56 -0.50
N GLN A 141 -13.28 42.68 -0.14
CA GLN A 141 -11.88 42.68 0.30
C GLN A 141 -11.70 41.93 1.62
N GLU A 142 -12.60 42.12 2.59
CA GLU A 142 -12.58 41.40 3.86
C GLU A 142 -12.75 39.90 3.64
N LEU A 143 -13.70 39.48 2.80
CA LEU A 143 -13.92 38.07 2.49
C LEU A 143 -12.68 37.45 1.80
N HIS A 144 -12.08 38.15 0.84
CA HIS A 144 -10.84 37.68 0.19
C HIS A 144 -9.69 37.53 1.20
N SER A 145 -9.52 38.51 2.09
CA SER A 145 -8.52 38.48 3.16
C SER A 145 -8.75 37.30 4.12
N GLN A 146 -10.00 37.08 4.56
CA GLN A 146 -10.37 35.98 5.44
C GLN A 146 -10.11 34.61 4.79
N VAL A 147 -10.50 34.43 3.53
CA VAL A 147 -10.24 33.18 2.80
C VAL A 147 -8.74 32.92 2.67
N ASN A 148 -7.94 33.92 2.29
CA ASN A 148 -6.49 33.76 2.22
C ASN A 148 -5.88 33.45 3.59
N SER A 149 -6.33 34.12 4.65
CA SER A 149 -5.85 33.87 6.01
C SER A 149 -6.17 32.44 6.47
N GLN A 150 -7.39 31.96 6.20
CA GLN A 150 -7.81 30.60 6.54
C GLN A 150 -7.05 29.55 5.72
N ALA A 151 -6.82 29.80 4.43
CA ALA A 151 -6.03 28.92 3.58
C ALA A 151 -4.57 28.82 4.06
N GLU A 152 -3.95 29.93 4.45
CA GLU A 152 -2.60 29.94 5.02
C GLU A 152 -2.52 29.26 6.39
N GLU A 153 -3.54 29.39 7.23
CA GLU A 153 -3.64 28.68 8.51
C GLU A 153 -3.75 27.16 8.28
N LEU A 154 -4.64 26.73 7.39
CA LEU A 154 -4.79 25.33 7.02
C LEU A 154 -3.48 24.76 6.45
N ARG A 155 -2.80 25.52 5.58
CA ARG A 155 -1.50 25.14 5.02
C ARG A 155 -0.45 24.96 6.11
N ARG A 156 -0.41 25.86 7.11
CA ARG A 156 0.51 25.76 8.25
C ARG A 156 0.22 24.52 9.10
N GLN A 157 -1.05 24.24 9.41
CA GLN A 157 -1.45 23.06 10.18
C GLN A 157 -1.13 21.75 9.46
N LEU A 158 -1.44 21.65 8.16
CA LEU A 158 -1.11 20.47 7.35
C LEU A 158 0.42 20.25 7.26
N THR A 159 1.19 21.32 7.10
CA THR A 159 2.65 21.25 7.07
C THR A 159 3.21 20.71 8.40
N HIS A 160 2.70 21.22 9.53
CA HIS A 160 3.10 20.74 10.85
C HIS A 160 2.76 19.26 11.05
N TYR A 161 1.55 18.85 10.66
CA TYR A 161 1.13 17.46 10.75
C TYR A 161 1.99 16.51 9.90
N LEU A 162 2.30 16.90 8.65
CA LEU A 162 3.19 16.13 7.78
C LEU A 162 4.61 16.01 8.34
N GLN A 163 5.14 17.08 8.94
CA GLN A 163 6.44 17.03 9.63
C GLN A 163 6.42 16.10 10.85
N GLY A 164 5.33 16.13 11.64
CA GLY A 164 5.12 15.22 12.75
C GLY A 164 5.08 13.77 12.31
N MET A 165 4.28 13.45 11.28
CA MET A 165 4.23 12.11 10.69
C MET A 165 5.59 11.64 10.17
N GLN A 166 6.34 12.51 9.48
CA GLN A 166 7.67 12.18 8.98
C GLN A 166 8.66 11.88 10.11
N THR A 167 8.54 12.61 11.23
CA THR A 167 9.38 12.39 12.42
C THR A 167 9.06 11.05 13.07
N VAL A 168 7.78 10.75 13.33
CA VAL A 168 7.35 9.47 13.89
C VAL A 168 7.73 8.30 12.99
N LEU A 169 7.60 8.44 11.66
CA LEU A 169 7.99 7.40 10.72
C LEU A 169 9.51 7.13 10.77
N ARG A 170 10.34 8.18 10.88
CA ARG A 170 11.79 8.04 11.03
C ARG A 170 12.14 7.34 12.35
N GLU A 171 11.56 7.80 13.46
CA GLU A 171 11.76 7.18 14.78
C GLU A 171 11.37 5.70 14.78
N ASN A 172 10.26 5.34 14.13
CA ASN A 172 9.84 3.94 14.02
C ASN A 172 10.83 3.09 13.22
N VAL A 173 11.40 3.62 12.13
CA VAL A 173 12.44 2.93 11.36
C VAL A 173 13.72 2.76 12.18
N ASP A 174 14.15 3.81 12.88
CA ASP A 174 15.34 3.77 13.73
C ASP A 174 15.15 2.76 14.89
N ASN A 175 13.97 2.76 15.51
CA ASN A 175 13.60 1.80 16.57
C ASN A 175 13.53 0.36 16.06
N LEU A 176 12.97 0.14 14.86
CA LEU A 176 12.95 -1.17 14.21
C LEU A 176 14.38 -1.67 13.96
N GLN A 177 15.24 -0.81 13.43
CA GLN A 177 16.65 -1.14 13.20
C GLN A 177 17.36 -1.47 14.52
N ALA A 178 17.20 -0.64 15.55
CA ALA A 178 17.80 -0.86 16.86
C ALA A 178 17.32 -2.17 17.51
N SER A 179 16.05 -2.52 17.31
CA SER A 179 15.45 -3.75 17.86
C SER A 179 15.92 -5.00 17.13
N LEU A 180 16.05 -4.97 15.79
CA LEU A 180 16.37 -6.16 14.99
C LEU A 180 17.87 -6.42 14.83
N LEU A 181 18.70 -5.37 14.87
CA LEU A 181 20.15 -5.49 14.66
C LEU A 181 20.83 -6.49 15.64
N PRO A 182 20.50 -6.52 16.95
CA PRO A 182 21.05 -7.51 17.87
C PRO A 182 20.75 -8.95 17.45
N TYR A 183 19.53 -9.25 17.01
CA TYR A 183 19.14 -10.61 16.60
C TYR A 183 19.88 -11.06 15.34
N VAL A 184 20.09 -10.17 14.36
CA VAL A 184 20.86 -10.50 13.15
C VAL A 184 22.32 -10.80 13.50
N ASN A 185 22.92 -10.01 14.39
CA ASN A 185 24.29 -10.25 14.87
C ASN A 185 24.41 -11.53 15.70
N GLU A 186 23.42 -11.81 16.55
CA GLU A 186 23.37 -13.05 17.33
C GLU A 186 23.23 -14.27 16.42
N PHE A 187 22.36 -14.19 15.40
CA PHE A 187 22.18 -15.26 14.42
C PHE A 187 23.47 -15.53 13.63
N LYS A 188 24.19 -14.49 13.17
CA LYS A 188 25.51 -14.62 12.55
C LYS A 188 26.49 -15.35 13.47
N THR A 189 26.55 -14.91 14.72
CA THR A 189 27.43 -15.49 15.75
C THR A 189 27.08 -16.95 16.03
N LYS A 190 25.79 -17.31 16.05
CA LYS A 190 25.31 -18.69 16.23
C LYS A 190 25.71 -19.58 15.05
N ILE A 191 25.64 -19.11 13.81
CA ILE A 191 26.14 -19.85 12.64
C ILE A 191 27.63 -20.14 12.79
N ASP A 192 28.43 -19.09 13.03
CA ASP A 192 29.88 -19.22 13.19
C ASP A 192 30.23 -20.20 14.33
N ARG A 193 29.58 -20.03 15.48
CA ARG A 193 29.76 -20.88 16.65
C ARG A 193 29.39 -22.34 16.38
N ASN A 194 28.24 -22.60 15.76
CA ASN A 194 27.80 -23.97 15.46
C ASN A 194 28.75 -24.69 14.49
N VAL A 195 29.30 -23.95 13.52
CA VAL A 195 30.31 -24.49 12.58
C VAL A 195 31.60 -24.82 13.31
N GLU A 196 32.08 -23.94 14.19
CA GLU A 196 33.29 -24.20 14.98
C GLU A 196 33.08 -25.30 16.03
N GLU A 197 31.92 -25.38 16.68
CA GLU A 197 31.57 -26.48 17.58
C GLU A 197 31.54 -27.83 16.84
N LEU A 198 31.00 -27.87 15.62
CA LEU A 198 31.03 -29.05 14.77
C LEU A 198 32.47 -29.46 14.44
N LYS A 199 33.32 -28.53 13.97
CA LYS A 199 34.74 -28.81 13.71
C LYS A 199 35.45 -29.32 14.97
N GLY A 200 35.16 -28.70 16.12
CA GLY A 200 35.69 -29.06 17.43
C GLY A 200 35.27 -30.44 17.93
N ARG A 201 34.15 -31.00 17.44
CA ARG A 201 33.74 -32.39 17.73
C ARG A 201 34.34 -33.40 16.76
N VAL A 202 34.47 -33.02 15.49
CA VAL A 202 34.98 -33.90 14.43
C VAL A 202 36.47 -34.19 14.63
N MET A 203 37.26 -33.19 15.03
CA MET A 203 38.70 -33.34 15.19
C MET A 203 39.12 -34.34 16.28
N PRO A 204 38.57 -34.29 17.52
CA PRO A 204 38.83 -35.32 18.53
C PRO A 204 38.37 -36.71 18.09
N GLY A 205 37.20 -36.83 17.47
CA GLY A 205 36.70 -38.12 16.97
C GLY A 205 37.60 -38.74 15.91
N ALA A 206 38.12 -37.93 14.97
CA ALA A 206 39.08 -38.39 13.98
C ALA A 206 40.42 -38.81 14.61
N ASN A 207 40.93 -38.05 15.58
CA ASN A 207 42.16 -38.39 16.29
C ASN A 207 42.02 -39.68 17.11
N GLU A 208 40.88 -39.85 17.78
CA GLU A 208 40.58 -41.07 18.53
C GLU A 208 40.47 -42.29 17.62
N LEU A 209 39.84 -42.12 16.45
CA LEU A 209 39.77 -43.16 15.43
C LEU A 209 41.18 -43.57 14.96
N LYS A 210 42.07 -42.61 14.70
CA LYS A 210 43.48 -42.90 14.35
C LYS A 210 44.22 -43.65 15.45
N ALA A 211 44.06 -43.24 16.71
CA ALA A 211 44.67 -43.91 17.85
C ALA A 211 44.15 -45.35 17.99
N LYS A 212 42.86 -45.58 17.71
CA LYS A 212 42.28 -46.93 17.68
C LYS A 212 42.78 -47.78 16.53
N ILE A 213 43.00 -47.21 15.35
CA ILE A 213 43.67 -47.90 14.25
C ILE A 213 45.05 -48.37 14.69
N ASP A 214 45.84 -47.50 15.33
CA ASP A 214 47.18 -47.86 15.84
C ASP A 214 47.14 -48.98 16.86
N GLN A 215 46.27 -48.85 17.88
CA GLN A 215 46.10 -49.86 18.90
C GLN A 215 45.74 -51.21 18.28
N ASN A 216 44.75 -51.23 17.40
CA ASN A 216 44.21 -52.47 16.89
C ASN A 216 45.16 -53.15 15.88
N VAL A 217 45.91 -52.37 15.09
CA VAL A 217 46.95 -52.91 14.21
C VAL A 217 48.09 -53.52 15.04
N GLU A 218 48.44 -52.92 16.18
CA GLU A 218 49.44 -53.47 17.09
C GLU A 218 48.95 -54.75 17.80
N GLU A 219 47.68 -54.80 18.21
CA GLU A 219 47.05 -56.02 18.75
C GLU A 219 47.02 -57.15 17.71
N LEU A 220 46.72 -56.81 16.45
CA LEU A 220 46.79 -57.72 15.32
C LEU A 220 48.25 -58.19 15.12
N ARG A 221 49.23 -57.28 15.14
CA ARG A 221 50.65 -57.63 15.05
C ARG A 221 51.06 -58.64 16.12
N GLY A 222 50.68 -58.41 17.38
CA GLY A 222 50.96 -59.31 18.50
C GLY A 222 50.32 -60.68 18.34
N SER A 223 49.07 -60.72 17.88
CA SER A 223 48.32 -61.96 17.68
C SER A 223 48.87 -62.79 16.52
N LEU A 224 49.44 -62.14 15.50
CA LEU A 224 50.00 -62.78 14.31
C LEU A 224 51.48 -63.15 14.43
N ALA A 225 52.23 -62.54 15.35
CA ALA A 225 53.65 -62.79 15.54
C ALA A 225 54.03 -64.29 15.71
N PRO A 226 53.27 -65.12 16.47
CA PRO A 226 53.60 -66.55 16.62
C PRO A 226 53.51 -67.36 15.32
N TYR A 227 52.71 -66.90 14.35
CA TYR A 227 52.40 -67.61 13.10
C TYR A 227 53.27 -67.16 11.92
N ALA A 228 54.03 -66.08 12.10
CA ALA A 228 54.72 -65.37 11.04
C ALA A 228 56.25 -65.30 11.23
N GLN A 229 56.86 -66.17 12.05
CA GLN A 229 58.30 -66.12 12.35
C GLN A 229 59.21 -66.01 11.11
N ASP A 230 58.88 -66.74 10.03
CA ASP A 230 59.67 -66.74 8.79
C ASP A 230 59.31 -65.61 7.81
N VAL A 231 58.25 -64.85 8.09
CA VAL A 231 57.70 -63.80 7.20
C VAL A 231 57.36 -62.50 7.94
N GLN A 232 57.93 -62.31 9.14
CA GLN A 232 57.57 -61.25 10.09
C GLN A 232 57.76 -59.85 9.51
N GLU A 233 58.86 -59.63 8.78
CA GLU A 233 59.16 -58.34 8.15
C GLU A 233 58.12 -57.97 7.08
N LYS A 234 57.72 -58.95 6.26
CA LYS A 234 56.67 -58.78 5.25
C LYS A 234 55.32 -58.50 5.90
N LEU A 235 54.98 -59.21 6.98
CA LEU A 235 53.74 -58.99 7.73
C LEU A 235 53.70 -57.59 8.35
N ASN A 236 54.79 -57.16 9.02
CA ASN A 236 54.90 -55.82 9.60
C ASN A 236 54.68 -54.74 8.53
N HIS A 237 55.31 -54.90 7.37
CA HIS A 237 55.13 -53.95 6.27
C HIS A 237 53.67 -53.90 5.75
N GLN A 238 52.97 -55.04 5.71
CA GLN A 238 51.54 -55.07 5.34
C GLN A 238 50.66 -54.40 6.40
N LEU A 239 50.96 -54.61 7.70
CA LEU A 239 50.23 -54.00 8.82
C LEU A 239 50.43 -52.48 8.87
N GLU A 240 51.66 -52.00 8.65
CA GLU A 240 51.96 -50.58 8.53
C GLU A 240 51.21 -49.95 7.34
N GLY A 241 51.18 -50.63 6.20
CA GLY A 241 50.40 -50.20 5.04
C GLY A 241 48.89 -50.14 5.30
N LEU A 242 48.35 -51.14 6.01
CA LEU A 242 46.94 -51.15 6.43
C LEU A 242 46.65 -49.96 7.37
N ALA A 243 47.47 -49.76 8.40
CA ALA A 243 47.32 -48.63 9.32
C ALA A 243 47.37 -47.28 8.59
N PHE A 244 48.32 -47.11 7.66
CA PHE A 244 48.47 -45.90 6.87
C PHE A 244 47.20 -45.59 6.06
N GLU A 245 46.69 -46.56 5.32
CA GLU A 245 45.51 -46.39 4.47
C GLU A 245 44.22 -46.15 5.28
N MET A 246 44.09 -46.78 6.45
CA MET A 246 42.96 -46.54 7.36
C MET A 246 43.01 -45.13 7.99
N LYS A 247 44.20 -44.68 8.41
CA LYS A 247 44.38 -43.32 8.96
C LYS A 247 44.12 -42.25 7.90
N LYS A 248 44.54 -42.49 6.67
CA LYS A 248 44.25 -41.62 5.53
C LYS A 248 42.74 -41.48 5.31
N ASN A 249 41.98 -42.58 5.37
CA ASN A 249 40.51 -42.51 5.29
C ASN A 249 39.90 -41.70 6.45
N ALA A 250 40.45 -41.79 7.66
CA ALA A 250 40.00 -41.01 8.81
C ALA A 250 40.27 -39.51 8.61
N GLU A 251 41.41 -39.16 8.01
CA GLU A 251 41.76 -37.78 7.62
C GLU A 251 40.84 -37.25 6.53
N GLU A 252 40.57 -38.04 5.50
CA GLU A 252 39.64 -37.67 4.43
C GLU A 252 38.22 -37.45 4.97
N LEU A 253 37.77 -38.29 5.91
CA LEU A 253 36.49 -38.14 6.58
C LEU A 253 36.42 -36.82 7.36
N GLN A 254 37.43 -36.54 8.18
CA GLN A 254 37.56 -35.29 8.93
C GLN A 254 37.53 -34.08 7.98
N ALA A 255 38.29 -34.13 6.89
CA ALA A 255 38.39 -33.05 5.92
C ALA A 255 37.05 -32.80 5.22
N LYS A 256 36.34 -33.87 4.80
CA LYS A 256 35.03 -33.76 4.15
C LYS A 256 33.97 -33.15 5.09
N ILE A 257 33.92 -33.58 6.35
CA ILE A 257 32.97 -33.01 7.31
C ILE A 257 33.29 -31.52 7.56
N SER A 258 34.57 -31.19 7.76
CA SER A 258 35.00 -29.80 8.00
C SER A 258 34.72 -28.90 6.79
N ALA A 259 34.97 -29.39 5.57
CA ALA A 259 34.68 -28.67 4.34
C ALA A 259 33.17 -28.44 4.16
N GLY A 260 32.32 -29.43 4.45
CA GLY A 260 30.88 -29.27 4.40
C GLY A 260 30.35 -28.25 5.42
N ALA A 261 30.96 -28.19 6.61
CA ALA A 261 30.62 -27.20 7.63
C ALA A 261 30.99 -25.77 7.16
N GLU A 262 32.13 -25.61 6.50
CA GLU A 262 32.54 -24.32 5.94
C GLU A 262 31.67 -23.93 4.74
N GLU A 263 31.29 -24.88 3.87
CA GLU A 263 30.37 -24.63 2.75
C GLU A 263 29.01 -24.12 3.27
N PHE A 264 28.47 -24.74 4.33
CA PHE A 264 27.25 -24.27 4.99
C PHE A 264 27.40 -22.81 5.45
N ARG A 265 28.48 -22.49 6.16
CA ARG A 265 28.78 -21.13 6.62
C ARG A 265 28.84 -20.12 5.47
N GLN A 266 29.55 -20.46 4.40
CA GLN A 266 29.72 -19.61 3.22
C GLN A 266 28.40 -19.32 2.52
N LYS A 267 27.49 -20.30 2.46
CA LYS A 267 26.16 -20.10 1.86
C LYS A 267 25.21 -19.30 2.76
N MET A 268 25.35 -19.39 4.08
CA MET A 268 24.52 -18.62 5.02
C MET A 268 24.95 -17.16 5.17
N THR A 269 26.26 -16.88 5.09
CA THR A 269 26.83 -15.53 5.24
C THR A 269 26.15 -14.45 4.38
N PRO A 270 26.00 -14.61 3.05
CA PRO A 270 25.39 -13.57 2.21
C PRO A 270 23.92 -13.30 2.56
N LEU A 271 23.18 -14.28 3.06
CA LEU A 271 21.78 -14.11 3.45
C LEU A 271 21.65 -13.27 4.73
N VAL A 272 22.55 -13.49 5.68
CA VAL A 272 22.61 -12.70 6.91
C VAL A 272 23.05 -11.26 6.60
N GLU A 273 24.01 -11.09 5.69
CA GLU A 273 24.45 -9.78 5.22
C GLU A 273 23.36 -9.04 4.43
N ASP A 274 22.55 -9.75 3.65
CA ASP A 274 21.40 -9.18 2.96
C ASP A 274 20.36 -8.64 3.95
N VAL A 275 19.97 -9.41 4.97
CA VAL A 275 19.09 -8.93 6.06
C VAL A 275 19.70 -7.71 6.75
N HIS A 276 21.00 -7.72 7.06
CA HIS A 276 21.68 -6.57 7.67
C HIS A 276 21.65 -5.32 6.77
N SER A 277 21.76 -5.49 5.44
CA SER A 277 21.69 -4.39 4.49
C SER A 277 20.28 -3.81 4.39
N GLN A 278 19.26 -4.67 4.37
CA GLN A 278 17.86 -4.26 4.28
C GLN A 278 17.34 -3.61 5.58
N LEU A 279 17.95 -3.88 6.73
CA LEU A 279 17.65 -3.18 7.98
C LEU A 279 17.87 -1.66 7.90
N ARG A 280 18.78 -1.20 7.03
CA ARG A 280 19.01 0.23 6.77
C ARG A 280 18.18 0.76 5.59
N GLY A 281 17.47 -0.13 4.89
CA GLY A 281 16.71 0.13 3.68
C GLY A 281 15.22 0.29 3.97
N ASN A 282 14.39 -0.39 3.18
CA ASN A 282 12.94 -0.38 3.35
C ASN A 282 12.41 -1.67 4.00
N THR A 283 11.20 -1.60 4.54
CA THR A 283 10.57 -2.71 5.28
C THR A 283 10.18 -3.88 4.38
N GLU A 284 9.85 -3.63 3.10
CA GLU A 284 9.50 -4.67 2.14
C GLU A 284 10.69 -5.57 1.79
N GLY A 285 11.86 -4.96 1.55
CA GLY A 285 13.12 -5.65 1.34
C GLY A 285 13.50 -6.48 2.55
N LEU A 286 13.39 -5.90 3.75
CA LEU A 286 13.66 -6.61 5.00
C LEU A 286 12.76 -7.83 5.19
N GLN A 287 11.44 -7.70 4.94
CA GLN A 287 10.50 -8.81 5.03
C GLN A 287 10.88 -9.94 4.06
N LYS A 288 11.25 -9.59 2.83
CA LYS A 288 11.68 -10.55 1.81
C LYS A 288 12.96 -11.27 2.23
N SER A 289 13.98 -10.54 2.66
CA SER A 289 15.26 -11.12 3.10
C SER A 289 15.10 -12.05 4.31
N LEU A 290 14.22 -11.71 5.26
CA LEU A 290 13.92 -12.58 6.40
C LEU A 290 13.22 -13.89 5.97
N ALA A 291 12.26 -13.81 5.04
CA ALA A 291 11.59 -14.99 4.50
C ALA A 291 12.56 -15.88 3.72
N GLU A 292 13.42 -15.28 2.91
CA GLU A 292 14.45 -15.98 2.15
C GLU A 292 15.48 -16.64 3.08
N LEU A 293 15.93 -15.94 4.13
CA LEU A 293 16.85 -16.46 5.14
C LEU A 293 16.28 -17.72 5.82
N SER A 294 15.03 -17.67 6.26
CA SER A 294 14.37 -18.82 6.92
C SER A 294 14.28 -20.01 5.97
N SER A 295 13.78 -19.82 4.75
CA SER A 295 13.65 -20.90 3.78
C SER A 295 15.01 -21.48 3.37
N HIS A 296 16.03 -20.64 3.27
CA HIS A 296 17.39 -21.08 2.94
C HIS A 296 18.05 -21.83 4.08
N LEU A 297 17.84 -21.41 5.33
CA LEU A 297 18.40 -22.11 6.49
C LEU A 297 17.96 -23.58 6.49
N ASP A 298 16.66 -23.83 6.37
CA ASP A 298 16.11 -25.19 6.36
C ASP A 298 16.70 -26.01 5.20
N ARG A 299 16.75 -25.42 4.01
CA ARG A 299 17.35 -26.07 2.84
C ARG A 299 18.83 -26.37 3.03
N GLN A 300 19.60 -25.45 3.61
CA GLN A 300 21.04 -25.62 3.81
C GLN A 300 21.35 -26.64 4.90
N VAL A 301 20.55 -26.71 5.96
CA VAL A 301 20.64 -27.76 6.97
C VAL A 301 20.37 -29.13 6.36
N GLU A 302 19.33 -29.24 5.51
CA GLU A 302 19.00 -30.51 4.87
C GLU A 302 20.04 -30.93 3.82
N GLU A 303 20.55 -29.99 3.01
CA GLU A 303 21.66 -30.23 2.08
C GLU A 303 22.91 -30.72 2.82
N PHE A 304 23.25 -30.07 3.95
CA PHE A 304 24.37 -30.48 4.79
C PHE A 304 24.14 -31.89 5.34
N ARG A 305 22.97 -32.17 5.93
CA ARG A 305 22.60 -33.48 6.48
C ARG A 305 22.69 -34.58 5.41
N SER A 306 22.11 -34.35 4.24
CA SER A 306 22.10 -35.29 3.11
C SER A 306 23.53 -35.58 2.61
N LYS A 307 24.42 -34.58 2.58
CA LYS A 307 25.84 -34.78 2.25
C LYS A 307 26.60 -35.58 3.31
N MET A 308 26.27 -35.41 4.58
CA MET A 308 26.98 -36.04 5.71
C MET A 308 26.58 -37.49 5.95
N GLU A 309 25.31 -37.84 5.68
CA GLU A 309 24.76 -39.18 5.91
C GLU A 309 25.58 -40.33 5.28
N PRO A 310 26.01 -40.28 4.00
CA PRO A 310 26.75 -41.37 3.40
C PRO A 310 28.21 -41.48 3.86
N TYR A 311 28.77 -40.50 4.60
CA TYR A 311 30.20 -40.52 4.95
C TYR A 311 30.56 -41.65 5.89
N GLY A 312 29.72 -41.96 6.88
CA GLY A 312 29.95 -43.09 7.79
C GLY A 312 29.88 -44.43 7.08
N GLU A 313 28.88 -44.62 6.22
CA GLU A 313 28.76 -45.84 5.40
C GLU A 313 29.91 -45.99 4.41
N THR A 314 30.34 -44.89 3.78
CA THR A 314 31.45 -44.90 2.81
C THR A 314 32.76 -45.25 3.51
N PHE A 315 32.99 -44.70 4.70
CA PHE A 315 34.15 -45.08 5.52
C PHE A 315 34.10 -46.56 5.91
N ASN A 316 32.96 -47.05 6.39
CA ASN A 316 32.80 -48.46 6.76
C ASN A 316 33.03 -49.41 5.58
N LYS A 317 32.57 -49.04 4.37
CA LYS A 317 32.84 -49.79 3.14
C LYS A 317 34.32 -49.79 2.79
N ALA A 318 35.01 -48.64 2.89
CA ALA A 318 36.44 -48.53 2.64
C ALA A 318 37.26 -49.36 3.65
N LEU A 319 36.87 -49.35 4.92
CA LEU A 319 37.46 -50.17 5.98
C LEU A 319 37.36 -51.67 5.67
N ALA A 320 36.16 -52.15 5.34
CA ALA A 320 35.93 -53.55 4.98
C ALA A 320 36.75 -53.96 3.74
N GLN A 321 36.85 -53.08 2.74
CA GLN A 321 37.69 -53.30 1.56
C GLN A 321 39.18 -53.40 1.91
N GLN A 322 39.68 -52.53 2.80
CA GLN A 322 41.08 -52.56 3.25
C GLN A 322 41.39 -53.84 4.03
N MET A 323 40.48 -54.30 4.89
CA MET A 323 40.62 -55.58 5.61
C MET A 323 40.64 -56.78 4.66
N GLU A 324 39.75 -56.81 3.67
CA GLU A 324 39.73 -57.89 2.68
C GLU A 324 40.99 -57.89 1.80
N GLN A 325 41.48 -56.72 1.40
CA GLN A 325 42.74 -56.60 0.66
C GLN A 325 43.94 -57.07 1.49
N PHE A 326 43.97 -56.73 2.78
CA PHE A 326 44.99 -57.24 3.69
C PHE A 326 44.91 -58.77 3.80
N ARG A 327 43.71 -59.32 4.00
CA ARG A 327 43.47 -60.78 4.04
C ARG A 327 44.01 -61.49 2.80
N GLN A 328 43.74 -60.95 1.61
CA GLN A 328 44.22 -61.49 0.34
C GLN A 328 45.75 -61.44 0.21
N LYS A 329 46.40 -60.36 0.68
CA LYS A 329 47.86 -60.20 0.60
C LYS A 329 48.62 -61.09 1.59
N VAL A 330 47.99 -61.47 2.70
CA VAL A 330 48.58 -62.37 3.71
C VAL A 330 48.37 -63.85 3.34
N GLY A 331 47.45 -64.16 2.43
CA GLY A 331 47.39 -65.44 1.73
C GLY A 331 47.01 -66.63 2.64
N PRO A 332 47.65 -67.83 2.51
CA PRO A 332 47.26 -69.05 3.23
C PRO A 332 47.37 -68.96 4.76
N TYR A 333 48.03 -67.94 5.30
CA TYR A 333 48.08 -67.68 6.73
C TYR A 333 46.79 -67.02 7.27
N ALA A 334 45.84 -66.64 6.40
CA ALA A 334 44.61 -65.92 6.74
C ALA A 334 43.62 -66.71 7.62
N GLY A 335 43.66 -68.06 7.61
CA GLY A 335 42.70 -68.89 8.35
C GLY A 335 42.72 -68.63 9.86
N ASP A 336 43.91 -68.45 10.44
CA ASP A 336 44.06 -68.13 11.87
C ASP A 336 43.87 -66.62 12.16
N MET A 337 43.83 -65.77 11.13
CA MET A 337 43.65 -64.31 11.25
C MET A 337 42.20 -63.86 11.13
N GLU A 338 41.33 -64.71 10.58
CA GLU A 338 39.95 -64.35 10.22
C GLU A 338 39.14 -63.86 11.43
N GLY A 339 39.31 -64.49 12.59
CA GLY A 339 38.67 -64.05 13.84
C GLY A 339 39.15 -62.68 14.31
N HIS A 340 40.46 -62.44 14.25
CA HIS A 340 41.06 -61.16 14.67
C HIS A 340 40.72 -60.01 13.72
N LEU A 341 40.73 -60.26 12.40
CA LEU A 341 40.33 -59.29 11.39
C LEU A 341 38.84 -58.94 11.49
N SER A 342 37.99 -59.95 11.72
CA SER A 342 36.55 -59.74 11.92
C SER A 342 36.26 -58.94 13.20
N PHE A 343 36.96 -59.22 14.29
CA PHE A 343 36.86 -58.45 15.53
C PHE A 343 37.27 -57.00 15.31
N LEU A 344 38.39 -56.78 14.63
CA LEU A 344 38.89 -55.46 14.29
C LEU A 344 37.90 -54.67 13.42
N GLU A 345 37.40 -55.27 12.34
CA GLU A 345 36.40 -54.64 11.46
C GLU A 345 35.18 -54.19 12.28
N LYS A 346 34.69 -55.07 13.16
CA LYS A 346 33.54 -54.78 14.01
C LYS A 346 33.80 -53.62 14.98
N ASP A 347 34.91 -53.65 15.72
CA ASP A 347 35.26 -52.61 16.70
C ASP A 347 35.35 -51.23 16.03
N MET A 348 36.00 -51.15 14.86
CA MET A 348 36.11 -49.92 14.09
C MET A 348 34.76 -49.41 13.59
N ARG A 349 33.92 -50.33 13.08
CA ARG A 349 32.59 -50.00 12.57
C ARG A 349 31.67 -49.49 13.68
N ASP A 350 31.70 -50.13 14.84
CA ASP A 350 30.93 -49.72 16.01
C ASP A 350 31.38 -48.31 16.46
N ARG A 351 32.69 -48.05 16.45
CA ARG A 351 33.24 -46.73 16.78
C ARG A 351 32.77 -45.62 15.83
N ILE A 352 32.81 -45.87 14.53
CA ILE A 352 32.33 -44.93 13.51
C ILE A 352 30.85 -44.66 13.70
N ASN A 353 30.05 -45.70 13.93
CA ASN A 353 28.62 -45.54 14.17
C ASN A 353 28.37 -44.68 15.42
N SER A 354 29.09 -44.94 16.53
CA SER A 354 28.99 -44.10 17.74
C SER A 354 29.37 -42.65 17.48
N PHE A 355 30.42 -42.39 16.70
CA PHE A 355 30.81 -41.03 16.31
C PHE A 355 29.68 -40.31 15.55
N PHE A 356 29.10 -40.95 14.54
CA PHE A 356 28.00 -40.35 13.77
C PHE A 356 26.71 -40.18 14.57
N ILE A 357 26.40 -41.09 15.50
CA ILE A 357 25.28 -40.94 16.43
C ILE A 357 25.51 -39.71 17.33
N SER A 358 26.71 -39.55 17.88
CA SER A 358 27.04 -38.40 18.73
C SER A 358 26.94 -37.05 17.99
N LEU A 359 27.26 -37.03 16.69
CA LEU A 359 27.08 -35.86 15.83
C LEU A 359 25.60 -35.53 15.62
N LYS A 360 24.73 -36.54 15.49
CA LYS A 360 23.27 -36.38 15.32
C LYS A 360 22.57 -35.94 16.61
N GLU A 361 22.83 -36.60 17.74
CA GLU A 361 22.18 -36.30 19.04
C GLU A 361 22.47 -34.88 19.54
N SER A 362 23.61 -34.32 19.14
CA SER A 362 23.97 -32.95 19.49
C SER A 362 23.12 -31.87 18.80
N GLN A 363 22.32 -32.25 17.79
CA GLN A 363 21.39 -31.33 17.10
C GLN A 363 20.06 -31.15 17.83
N GLU A 364 19.71 -32.00 18.79
CA GLU A 364 18.37 -32.00 19.43
C GLU A 364 18.23 -31.04 20.62
N LYS A 365 19.31 -30.35 21.04
CA LYS A 365 19.18 -29.30 22.06
C LYS A 365 18.56 -28.04 21.44
N PRO A 366 17.38 -27.58 21.90
CA PRO A 366 16.78 -26.37 21.35
C PRO A 366 17.73 -25.19 21.56
N VAL A 367 18.10 -24.52 20.48
CA VAL A 367 18.70 -23.19 20.55
C VAL A 367 17.58 -22.24 20.96
N ALA A 368 17.34 -22.11 22.27
CA ALA A 368 16.48 -21.07 22.77
C ALA A 368 17.09 -19.72 22.36
N LEU A 369 16.34 -18.93 21.58
CA LEU A 369 16.62 -17.51 21.45
C LEU A 369 16.34 -16.90 22.83
N PRO A 370 17.28 -16.16 23.43
CA PRO A 370 16.95 -15.38 24.61
C PRO A 370 15.85 -14.40 24.19
N LEU A 371 14.64 -14.61 24.71
CA LEU A 371 13.61 -13.59 24.66
C LEU A 371 14.17 -12.38 25.41
N PRO A 372 13.99 -11.15 24.90
CA PRO A 372 14.38 -9.97 25.64
C PRO A 372 13.66 -10.03 26.99
N GLU A 373 14.43 -9.98 28.08
CA GLU A 373 13.88 -9.79 29.41
C GLU A 373 12.99 -8.55 29.33
N GLN A 374 11.67 -8.74 29.45
CA GLN A 374 10.79 -7.63 29.75
C GLN A 374 11.26 -7.13 31.11
N GLU A 375 11.98 -6.01 31.11
CA GLU A 375 12.19 -5.21 32.31
C GLU A 375 10.80 -4.98 32.90
N GLN A 376 10.50 -5.67 34.00
CA GLN A 376 9.35 -5.35 34.83
C GLN A 376 9.61 -3.94 35.35
N GLU A 377 9.02 -2.94 34.69
CA GLU A 377 8.82 -1.63 35.30
C GLU A 377 8.09 -1.86 36.62
N GLN A 378 8.84 -1.81 37.72
CA GLN A 378 8.28 -1.64 39.04
C GLN A 378 7.62 -0.27 39.06
N GLU A 379 6.32 -0.25 38.77
CA GLU A 379 5.43 0.88 38.96
C GLU A 379 5.41 1.21 40.47
N GLN A 380 6.37 2.02 40.93
CA GLN A 380 6.31 2.66 42.25
C GLN A 380 5.18 3.68 42.20
N VAL A 381 3.97 3.22 42.56
CA VAL A 381 2.85 4.09 42.90
C VAL A 381 3.26 4.91 44.13
N GLN A 382 3.75 6.11 43.88
CA GLN A 382 4.01 7.12 44.90
C GLN A 382 2.65 7.63 45.39
N VAL A 383 2.19 7.06 46.51
CA VAL A 383 0.97 7.52 47.20
C VAL A 383 1.26 8.88 47.81
N GLU A 384 0.70 9.93 47.20
CA GLU A 384 0.70 11.29 47.71
C GLU A 384 -0.19 11.36 48.99
N PRO A 385 0.27 11.96 50.10
CA PRO A 385 -0.55 12.07 51.30
C PRO A 385 -1.54 13.25 51.15
N ALA A 386 -2.82 12.97 51.42
CA ALA A 386 -3.89 13.96 51.43
C ALA A 386 -3.62 15.12 52.41
N PRO A 387 -4.04 16.36 52.09
CA PRO A 387 -3.87 17.49 52.99
C PRO A 387 -4.88 17.41 54.16
N LEU A 388 -4.36 17.56 55.37
CA LEU A 388 -5.14 17.80 56.59
C LEU A 388 -5.78 19.18 56.51
N GLU A 389 -7.10 19.24 56.39
CA GLU A 389 -7.87 20.45 56.70
C GLU A 389 -7.85 20.69 58.22
N SER A 390 -7.57 21.94 58.61
CA SER A 390 -7.74 22.49 59.96
C SER A 390 -8.51 23.79 59.86
#